data_AF-A0A378JC62-F1
#
_entry.id   AF-A0A378JC62-F1
#
_cell.length_a   1.000
_cell.length_b   1.000
_cell.length_c   1.000
_cell.angle_alpha   90.00
_cell.angle_beta   90.00
_cell.angle_gamma   90.00
#
_symmetry.space_group_name_H-M   'P 1'
#
loop_
_entity.id
_entity.type
_entity.pdbx_description
1 polymer ?
#
loop_
_entity_poly.entity_id
_entity_poly.type
_entity_poly.pdbx_seq_one_letter_code
_entity_poly.pdbx_strand_id
1 'polypeptide(L)'
;MFTKLNKFAKLSRNLYLGANTSIVRFYSDYNWKKFNESSCSIETVLLSGRKSFPDIFQDDSVEFTALKNSVQKKEELTQMLKGFGRYNGHEGSSIGNLMVFETERRSLQLTGALIPLLVKTPPKNNDFGQFVREFHAQHIVPELPVLNMLMQRAKYFDWVHSIVTNSDTKAEHPQIHHFFNQTKAELIKRREKETITLSDSELMELAVRRVADALLKQEMDKQLFAITEHKIESLIDTGKLESLPLVSAIAANTFIGAPEPLTSYPERFTVLMAGGPGSGKSISTESFALQLKKQTGYALDELALLTVDRKRTIYYDDECVKGTHKKHIGTLTHDEAVVTYNMSGEFLLLRMNQNKKVPNVFKEMCNIWPSWLDIGLKKDGTYLITVSTRKPEKAVEGVIKRGIENNDFVTPPEYVLSSYRSVSERFPLVIQENQSKKVIISVINNELAIEKKFSKEQDKEQEFEENKPAVVVDCETNTIYIVNLLQYVDFINQSQLNSKATNLQELYQNADLSILSSIKRVIDPSKFGSAKIAFVRPDVTSTAINNLEKNIVAVVQEGTLDVLDEKHFKDLHLTAPEHFEVLDTLTSKKPSSFCTIL
;
A
#
# COMPACT_ATOMS: atom_id res chain seq x y z
N MET A 1 -19.29 -10.84 57.73
CA MET A 1 -18.55 -9.55 57.83
C MET A 1 -17.48 -9.53 56.74
N PHE A 2 -17.28 -8.44 55.99
CA PHE A 2 -16.25 -7.39 56.24
C PHE A 2 -14.84 -7.99 56.40
N THR A 3 -13.79 -7.62 55.64
CA THR A 3 -13.54 -6.42 54.79
C THR A 3 -12.43 -6.69 53.74
N LYS A 4 -12.38 -6.05 52.55
CA LYS A 4 -11.72 -4.75 52.17
C LYS A 4 -10.23 -4.62 52.59
N LEU A 5 -9.30 -3.98 51.84
CA LEU A 5 -9.33 -3.33 50.52
C LEU A 5 -7.92 -3.06 49.93
N ASN A 6 -7.89 -2.78 48.62
CA ASN A 6 -6.86 -2.18 47.76
C ASN A 6 -5.89 -1.14 48.40
N LYS A 7 -4.64 -1.08 47.89
CA LYS A 7 -4.13 -0.06 46.91
C LYS A 7 -2.67 -0.40 46.52
N PHE A 8 -2.22 -0.50 45.25
CA PHE A 8 -2.26 0.34 44.03
C PHE A 8 -1.06 1.28 43.80
N ALA A 9 -0.52 1.19 42.58
CA ALA A 9 0.18 2.22 41.77
C ALA A 9 1.67 2.58 42.04
N LYS A 10 2.55 2.09 41.15
CA LYS A 10 3.16 2.85 40.02
C LYS A 10 3.80 1.83 39.05
N LEU A 11 3.35 1.62 37.81
CA LEU A 11 3.44 2.49 36.61
C LEU A 11 4.85 2.94 36.24
N SER A 12 5.44 2.33 35.21
CA SER A 12 5.65 3.03 33.94
C SER A 12 5.86 2.09 32.72
N ARG A 13 5.24 2.47 31.60
CA ARG A 13 5.61 2.22 30.19
C ARG A 13 5.95 0.79 29.73
N ASN A 14 4.92 0.08 29.27
CA ASN A 14 4.98 -0.54 27.94
C ASN A 14 5.23 0.58 26.90
N LEU A 15 6.16 0.42 25.95
CA LEU A 15 6.14 1.22 24.71
C LEU A 15 6.92 0.55 23.56
N TYR A 16 6.15 -0.06 22.64
CA TYR A 16 6.43 -0.32 21.22
C TYR A 16 7.68 -1.14 20.81
N LEU A 17 7.48 -1.97 19.78
CA LEU A 17 8.53 -2.41 18.86
C LEU A 17 8.10 -2.02 17.44
N GLY A 18 9.08 -1.79 16.56
CA GLY A 18 8.83 -1.47 15.16
C GLY A 18 8.17 -2.64 14.43
N ALA A 19 7.60 -2.39 13.25
CA ALA A 19 6.84 -3.40 12.51
C ALA A 19 7.65 -4.68 12.22
N ASN A 20 6.96 -5.83 12.29
CA ASN A 20 7.38 -7.22 12.07
C ASN A 20 8.07 -7.94 13.24
N THR A 21 7.61 -9.18 13.48
CA THR A 21 8.18 -10.22 14.37
C THR A 21 8.12 -9.98 15.90
N SER A 22 6.92 -9.94 16.45
CA SER A 22 6.64 -10.40 17.84
C SER A 22 5.20 -10.88 17.92
N ILE A 23 4.87 -11.78 18.86
CA ILE A 23 3.52 -12.40 18.98
C ILE A 23 3.29 -13.27 17.70
N VAL A 24 2.19 -13.91 17.24
CA VAL A 24 0.82 -14.33 17.65
C VAL A 24 0.67 -15.85 17.39
N ARG A 25 -0.15 -16.55 18.18
CA ARG A 25 -0.73 -17.90 17.87
C ARG A 25 -2.15 -17.62 17.35
N PHE A 26 -2.81 -18.37 16.47
CA PHE A 26 -3.03 -19.82 16.42
C PHE A 26 -3.56 -20.11 15.02
N TYR A 27 -2.88 -21.00 14.32
CA TYR A 27 -3.46 -21.98 13.41
C TYR A 27 -2.61 -23.21 13.72
N SER A 28 -2.62 -23.61 15.00
CA SER A 28 -1.65 -24.50 15.64
C SER A 28 -1.51 -25.81 14.88
N ASP A 29 -2.65 -26.29 14.42
CA ASP A 29 -2.87 -27.63 13.89
C ASP A 29 -2.33 -27.74 12.45
N TYR A 30 -2.21 -26.61 11.75
CA TYR A 30 -1.56 -26.47 10.44
C TYR A 30 -0.03 -26.35 10.52
N ASN A 31 0.54 -26.21 11.72
CA ASN A 31 1.99 -26.11 11.98
C ASN A 31 2.74 -25.05 11.13
N TRP A 32 2.04 -24.01 10.66
CA TRP A 32 2.60 -22.97 9.78
C TRP A 32 3.77 -22.22 10.39
N LYS A 33 3.86 -22.18 11.73
CA LYS A 33 5.02 -21.60 12.44
C LYS A 33 6.30 -22.36 12.11
N LYS A 34 6.29 -23.69 12.18
CA LYS A 34 7.42 -24.53 11.79
C LYS A 34 7.76 -24.41 10.30
N PHE A 35 6.76 -24.16 9.45
CA PHE A 35 7.00 -23.87 8.04
C PHE A 35 7.76 -22.54 7.83
N ASN A 36 7.53 -21.56 8.71
CA ASN A 36 8.05 -20.20 8.68
C ASN A 36 9.20 -19.89 9.67
N GLU A 37 9.62 -20.84 10.52
CA GLU A 37 10.65 -20.63 11.57
C GLU A 37 11.99 -20.12 11.01
N SER A 38 12.20 -20.31 9.71
CA SER A 38 13.29 -19.83 8.87
C SER A 38 13.25 -18.34 8.49
N SER A 39 12.07 -17.69 8.55
CA SER A 39 11.85 -16.36 7.93
C SER A 39 12.48 -15.18 8.70
N CYS A 40 12.98 -14.17 7.97
CA CYS A 40 13.65 -12.99 8.52
C CYS A 40 13.41 -11.72 7.67
N SER A 41 13.84 -10.55 8.16
CA SER A 41 14.03 -9.30 7.39
C SER A 41 15.47 -8.79 7.46
N ILE A 42 15.83 -7.84 6.59
CA ILE A 42 17.13 -7.16 6.63
C ILE A 42 17.41 -6.57 8.02
N GLU A 43 16.44 -5.87 8.61
CA GLU A 43 16.59 -5.27 9.94
C GLU A 43 16.87 -6.31 11.02
N THR A 44 16.20 -7.47 10.99
CA THR A 44 16.48 -8.55 11.94
C THR A 44 17.90 -9.13 11.76
N VAL A 45 18.35 -9.36 10.51
CA VAL A 45 19.69 -9.90 10.23
C VAL A 45 20.79 -8.89 10.54
N LEU A 46 20.55 -7.58 10.40
CA LEU A 46 21.46 -6.52 10.85
C LEU A 46 21.56 -6.39 12.39
N LEU A 47 20.62 -6.97 13.14
CA LEU A 47 20.57 -6.87 14.60
C LEU A 47 20.95 -8.17 15.33
N SER A 48 20.57 -9.35 14.80
CA SER A 48 20.86 -10.66 15.41
C SER A 48 21.89 -11.49 14.63
N GLY A 49 22.18 -11.13 13.37
CA GLY A 49 23.08 -11.85 12.48
C GLY A 49 22.44 -13.07 11.80
N ARG A 50 23.05 -13.49 10.67
CA ARG A 50 22.58 -14.65 9.87
C ARG A 50 22.40 -15.94 10.68
N LYS A 51 23.20 -16.14 11.75
CA LYS A 51 23.18 -17.34 12.61
C LYS A 51 21.84 -17.56 13.34
N SER A 52 20.97 -16.54 13.42
CA SER A 52 19.61 -16.69 13.93
C SER A 52 18.66 -17.39 12.95
N PHE A 53 19.03 -17.50 11.67
CA PHE A 53 18.18 -18.01 10.58
C PHE A 53 18.94 -19.06 9.74
N PRO A 54 19.42 -20.16 10.37
CA PRO A 54 20.31 -21.13 9.73
C PRO A 54 19.70 -21.79 8.48
N ASP A 55 18.38 -21.91 8.41
CA ASP A 55 17.65 -22.47 7.27
C ASP A 55 17.76 -21.64 5.98
N ILE A 56 17.94 -20.32 6.08
CA ILE A 56 18.12 -19.44 4.90
C ILE A 56 19.60 -19.33 4.53
N PHE A 57 20.45 -19.18 5.54
CA PHE A 57 21.87 -18.90 5.39
C PHE A 57 22.73 -20.15 5.64
N GLN A 58 22.37 -21.27 4.99
CA GLN A 58 23.17 -22.50 4.97
C GLN A 58 24.46 -22.35 4.14
N ASP A 59 24.40 -21.48 3.12
CA ASP A 59 25.52 -21.09 2.26
C ASP A 59 25.92 -19.64 2.58
N ASP A 60 27.21 -19.39 2.82
CA ASP A 60 27.75 -18.07 3.12
C ASP A 60 27.64 -17.08 1.95
N SER A 61 27.41 -17.57 0.72
CA SER A 61 27.11 -16.74 -0.45
C SER A 61 25.74 -16.05 -0.36
N VAL A 62 24.80 -16.63 0.40
CA VAL A 62 23.40 -16.16 0.47
C VAL A 62 23.28 -14.88 1.28
N GLU A 63 22.64 -13.88 0.70
CA GLU A 63 22.43 -12.55 1.28
C GLU A 63 21.15 -11.93 0.71
N PHE A 64 20.51 -11.04 1.47
CA PHE A 64 19.54 -10.12 0.89
C PHE A 64 20.18 -9.32 -0.25
N THR A 65 19.53 -9.22 -1.40
CA THR A 65 20.08 -8.57 -2.59
C THR A 65 20.42 -7.10 -2.33
N ALA A 66 19.60 -6.43 -1.51
CA ALA A 66 19.85 -5.06 -1.09
C ALA A 66 21.12 -4.91 -0.22
N LEU A 67 21.41 -5.86 0.68
CA LEU A 67 22.65 -5.87 1.47
C LEU A 67 23.87 -6.26 0.64
N LYS A 68 23.71 -7.17 -0.33
CA LYS A 68 24.81 -7.63 -1.18
C LYS A 68 25.36 -6.51 -2.07
N ASN A 69 24.48 -5.62 -2.51
CA ASN A 69 24.79 -4.55 -3.47
C ASN A 69 24.83 -3.14 -2.85
N SER A 70 24.76 -3.01 -1.52
CA SER A 70 24.90 -1.72 -0.83
C SER A 70 26.37 -1.33 -0.66
N VAL A 71 26.66 -0.03 -0.83
CA VAL A 71 28.00 0.57 -0.68
C VAL A 71 28.43 0.66 0.79
N GLN A 72 27.47 0.66 1.71
CA GLN A 72 27.70 0.74 3.16
C GLN A 72 28.06 -0.63 3.77
N LYS A 73 28.84 -0.60 4.86
CA LYS A 73 29.14 -1.82 5.64
C LYS A 73 27.96 -2.22 6.52
N LYS A 74 27.91 -3.48 6.96
CA LYS A 74 26.79 -4.00 7.78
C LYS A 74 26.69 -3.27 9.13
N GLU A 75 27.83 -3.03 9.76
CA GLU A 75 27.93 -2.33 11.05
C GLU A 75 27.41 -0.88 10.93
N GLU A 76 27.74 -0.24 9.82
CA GLU A 76 27.27 1.11 9.46
C GLU A 76 25.75 1.13 9.18
N LEU A 77 25.24 0.16 8.41
CA LEU A 77 23.80 0.01 8.18
C LEU A 77 23.04 -0.26 9.48
N THR A 78 23.61 -1.04 10.41
CA THR A 78 23.04 -1.26 11.75
C THR A 78 22.99 0.04 12.56
N GLN A 79 23.97 0.93 12.48
CA GLN A 79 23.90 2.25 13.14
C GLN A 79 22.91 3.20 12.44
N MET A 80 22.84 3.20 11.11
CA MET A 80 21.85 3.97 10.35
C MET A 80 20.41 3.50 10.65
N LEU A 81 20.19 2.19 10.80
CA LEU A 81 18.93 1.58 11.23
C LEU A 81 18.52 2.06 12.63
N LYS A 82 19.44 2.03 13.59
CA LYS A 82 19.19 2.53 14.96
C LYS A 82 18.90 4.03 14.99
N GLY A 83 19.68 4.81 14.23
CA GLY A 83 19.62 6.27 14.20
C GLY A 83 18.45 6.87 13.42
N PHE A 84 18.00 6.26 12.32
CA PHE A 84 16.99 6.85 11.41
C PHE A 84 15.95 5.85 10.91
N GLY A 85 16.19 4.55 11.12
CA GLY A 85 15.28 3.49 10.72
C GLY A 85 14.26 3.15 11.81
N ARG A 86 13.49 2.09 11.55
CA ARG A 86 12.50 1.54 12.50
C ARG A 86 13.23 0.68 13.53
N TYR A 87 13.35 1.16 14.77
CA TYR A 87 14.13 0.51 15.82
C TYR A 87 13.54 0.76 17.21
N ASN A 88 13.53 -0.26 18.08
CA ASN A 88 13.02 -0.20 19.46
C ASN A 88 11.69 0.57 19.65
N GLY A 89 10.74 0.40 18.73
CA GLY A 89 9.42 1.04 18.79
C GLY A 89 9.32 2.42 18.14
N HIS A 90 10.43 2.97 17.66
CA HIS A 90 10.45 4.23 16.93
C HIS A 90 10.10 4.01 15.46
N GLU A 91 9.29 4.92 14.92
CA GLU A 91 9.13 5.05 13.48
C GLU A 91 10.40 5.58 12.81
N GLY A 92 10.48 5.45 11.50
CA GLY A 92 11.66 5.83 10.73
C GLY A 92 11.62 5.29 9.30
N SER A 93 12.71 5.54 8.58
CA SER A 93 12.93 5.05 7.22
C SER A 93 12.94 3.52 7.16
N SER A 94 12.53 2.95 6.02
CA SER A 94 12.91 1.57 5.68
C SER A 94 14.41 1.50 5.41
N ILE A 95 15.04 0.34 5.64
CA ILE A 95 16.48 0.19 5.44
C ILE A 95 16.91 0.46 3.98
N GLY A 96 16.12 0.04 2.99
CA GLY A 96 16.34 0.34 1.57
C GLY A 96 16.31 1.84 1.20
N ASN A 97 15.70 2.69 2.03
CA ASN A 97 15.77 4.14 1.84
C ASN A 97 17.08 4.74 2.38
N LEU A 98 17.69 4.11 3.38
CA LEU A 98 18.99 4.49 3.98
C LEU A 98 20.19 3.96 3.18
N MET A 99 19.98 2.92 2.36
CA MET A 99 21.01 2.35 1.49
C MET A 99 21.40 3.28 0.32
N VAL A 100 22.70 3.31 0.05
CA VAL A 100 23.34 3.76 -1.19
C VAL A 100 23.80 2.50 -1.94
N PHE A 101 23.55 2.44 -3.25
CA PHE A 101 23.87 1.30 -4.12
C PHE A 101 24.98 1.65 -5.10
N GLU A 102 25.72 0.64 -5.57
CA GLU A 102 26.67 0.82 -6.67
C GLU A 102 25.97 1.26 -7.97
N THR A 103 26.69 2.02 -8.81
CA THR A 103 26.14 2.70 -10.00
C THR A 103 25.33 1.77 -10.91
N GLU A 104 25.90 0.59 -11.21
CA GLU A 104 25.25 -0.42 -12.06
C GLU A 104 23.96 -0.94 -11.42
N ARG A 105 23.99 -1.37 -10.16
CA ARG A 105 22.79 -1.86 -9.47
C ARG A 105 21.73 -0.78 -9.33
N ARG A 106 22.13 0.46 -9.04
CA ARG A 106 21.20 1.58 -8.97
C ARG A 106 20.52 1.81 -10.32
N SER A 107 21.28 1.77 -11.42
CA SER A 107 20.69 1.89 -12.77
C SER A 107 19.75 0.73 -13.13
N LEU A 108 19.97 -0.50 -12.64
CA LEU A 108 19.03 -1.61 -12.79
C LEU A 108 17.70 -1.33 -12.06
N GLN A 109 17.76 -0.80 -10.83
CA GLN A 109 16.57 -0.37 -10.08
C GLN A 109 15.81 0.73 -10.85
N LEU A 110 16.50 1.75 -11.39
CA LEU A 110 15.87 2.78 -12.21
C LEU A 110 15.27 2.23 -13.51
N THR A 111 15.96 1.31 -14.18
CA THR A 111 15.50 0.65 -15.42
C THR A 111 14.23 -0.16 -15.16
N GLY A 112 14.22 -0.96 -14.09
CA GLY A 112 13.04 -1.71 -13.65
C GLY A 112 11.87 -0.82 -13.18
N ALA A 113 12.13 0.44 -12.84
CA ALA A 113 11.10 1.44 -12.52
C ALA A 113 10.56 2.18 -13.76
N LEU A 114 11.41 2.50 -14.73
CA LEU A 114 11.06 3.25 -15.95
C LEU A 114 10.40 2.39 -17.04
N ILE A 115 10.89 1.18 -17.29
CA ILE A 115 10.34 0.27 -18.31
C ILE A 115 8.80 0.16 -18.28
N PRO A 116 8.14 -0.17 -17.13
CA PRO A 116 6.69 -0.33 -17.09
C PRO A 116 5.90 1.00 -17.15
N LEU A 117 6.58 2.14 -17.27
CA LEU A 117 5.94 3.44 -17.49
C LEU A 117 5.96 3.87 -18.96
N LEU A 118 6.77 3.22 -19.80
CA LEU A 118 7.11 3.67 -21.16
C LEU A 118 6.96 2.58 -22.22
N VAL A 119 7.23 1.32 -21.85
CA VAL A 119 7.36 0.17 -22.74
C VAL A 119 6.30 -0.87 -22.40
N LYS A 120 5.63 -1.43 -23.41
CA LYS A 120 4.70 -2.53 -23.22
C LYS A 120 5.49 -3.77 -22.82
N THR A 121 5.09 -4.43 -21.72
CA THR A 121 5.90 -5.50 -21.11
C THR A 121 5.20 -6.86 -21.10
N PRO A 122 5.95 -7.97 -21.11
CA PRO A 122 5.37 -9.32 -21.06
C PRO A 122 4.38 -9.48 -19.90
N PRO A 123 3.18 -10.07 -20.09
CA PRO A 123 2.15 -10.09 -19.05
C PRO A 123 2.59 -10.86 -17.80
N LYS A 124 3.37 -11.93 -17.94
CA LYS A 124 3.88 -12.73 -16.81
C LYS A 124 5.03 -12.02 -16.08
N ASN A 125 5.06 -12.16 -14.76
CA ASN A 125 6.04 -11.45 -13.91
C ASN A 125 7.49 -11.94 -14.09
N ASN A 126 7.73 -13.23 -14.36
CA ASN A 126 9.10 -13.74 -14.56
C ASN A 126 9.67 -13.19 -15.87
N ASP A 127 8.90 -13.30 -16.95
CA ASP A 127 9.19 -12.81 -18.30
C ASP A 127 9.51 -11.28 -18.26
N PHE A 128 8.78 -10.50 -17.46
CA PHE A 128 9.12 -9.09 -17.17
C PHE A 128 10.48 -8.92 -16.49
N GLY A 129 10.79 -9.72 -15.47
CA GLY A 129 12.06 -9.63 -14.73
C GLY A 129 13.27 -9.92 -15.60
N GLN A 130 13.15 -10.94 -16.46
CA GLN A 130 14.15 -11.28 -17.49
C GLN A 130 14.33 -10.12 -18.49
N PHE A 131 13.23 -9.62 -19.06
CA PHE A 131 13.25 -8.50 -20.01
C PHE A 131 13.95 -7.26 -19.44
N VAL A 132 13.71 -6.92 -18.16
CA VAL A 132 14.39 -5.79 -17.49
C VAL A 132 15.90 -6.03 -17.37
N ARG A 133 16.35 -7.25 -17.02
CA ARG A 133 17.79 -7.59 -16.93
C ARG A 133 18.47 -7.53 -18.30
N GLU A 134 17.88 -8.16 -19.31
CA GLU A 134 18.42 -8.21 -20.66
C GLU A 134 18.51 -6.81 -21.28
N PHE A 135 17.45 -6.01 -21.17
CA PHE A 135 17.45 -4.61 -21.60
C PHE A 135 18.52 -3.77 -20.88
N HIS A 136 18.60 -3.90 -19.55
CA HIS A 136 19.58 -3.17 -18.73
C HIS A 136 21.02 -3.48 -19.17
N ALA A 137 21.38 -4.76 -19.25
CA ALA A 137 22.71 -5.20 -19.65
C ALA A 137 23.07 -4.82 -21.10
N GLN A 138 22.12 -4.93 -22.04
CA GLN A 138 22.38 -4.67 -23.46
C GLN A 138 22.37 -3.17 -23.82
N HIS A 139 21.61 -2.34 -23.10
CA HIS A 139 21.33 -0.96 -23.53
C HIS A 139 21.65 0.12 -22.50
N ILE A 140 21.62 -0.18 -21.20
CA ILE A 140 21.88 0.82 -20.15
C ILE A 140 23.31 0.72 -19.63
N VAL A 141 23.81 -0.47 -19.29
CA VAL A 141 25.18 -0.68 -18.79
C VAL A 141 26.27 -0.05 -19.68
N PRO A 142 26.21 -0.12 -21.03
CA PRO A 142 27.21 0.52 -21.90
C PRO A 142 27.23 2.06 -21.86
N GLU A 143 26.20 2.71 -21.30
CA GLU A 143 26.07 4.17 -21.22
C GLU A 143 26.28 4.71 -19.79
N LEU A 144 26.62 3.86 -18.83
CA LEU A 144 26.83 4.26 -17.44
C LEU A 144 28.15 5.02 -17.24
N PRO A 145 28.16 6.04 -16.36
CA PRO A 145 29.38 6.72 -15.99
C PRO A 145 30.25 5.80 -15.11
N VAL A 146 31.55 5.70 -15.43
CA VAL A 146 32.51 4.93 -14.63
C VAL A 146 32.79 5.66 -13.32
N LEU A 147 32.01 5.33 -12.28
CA LEU A 147 32.06 5.95 -10.95
C LEU A 147 32.30 4.91 -9.87
N ASN A 148 33.35 5.11 -9.09
CA ASN A 148 33.58 4.41 -7.82
C ASN A 148 32.72 5.07 -6.73
N MET A 149 31.64 4.40 -6.29
CA MET A 149 30.71 5.01 -5.33
C MET A 149 31.30 5.19 -3.94
N LEU A 150 32.24 4.33 -3.50
CA LEU A 150 32.97 4.54 -2.24
C LEU A 150 33.76 5.87 -2.25
N MET A 151 34.42 6.21 -3.36
CA MET A 151 35.13 7.48 -3.51
C MET A 151 34.20 8.69 -3.57
N GLN A 152 33.08 8.61 -4.30
CA GLN A 152 32.09 9.70 -4.31
C GLN A 152 31.46 9.89 -2.92
N ARG A 153 31.20 8.80 -2.20
CA ARG A 153 30.64 8.83 -0.85
C ARG A 153 31.58 9.45 0.17
N ALA A 154 32.88 9.17 0.11
CA ALA A 154 33.89 9.87 0.89
C ALA A 154 33.90 11.38 0.59
N LYS A 155 33.97 11.75 -0.70
CA LYS A 155 33.93 13.16 -1.15
C LYS A 155 32.70 13.92 -0.63
N TYR A 156 31.51 13.32 -0.71
CA TYR A 156 30.27 13.94 -0.20
C TYR A 156 30.26 14.02 1.34
N PHE A 157 30.83 13.04 2.04
CA PHE A 157 30.99 13.09 3.49
C PHE A 157 31.91 14.25 3.91
N ASP A 158 33.11 14.34 3.33
CA ASP A 158 34.09 15.39 3.65
C ASP A 158 33.55 16.80 3.33
N TRP A 159 32.87 16.93 2.19
CA TRP A 159 32.21 18.18 1.77
C TRP A 159 31.12 18.60 2.76
N VAL A 160 30.16 17.73 3.10
CA VAL A 160 29.11 18.04 4.08
C VAL A 160 29.73 18.31 5.46
N HIS A 161 30.75 17.54 5.87
CA HIS A 161 31.45 17.73 7.14
C HIS A 161 32.05 19.13 7.25
N SER A 162 32.86 19.54 6.26
CA SER A 162 33.49 20.88 6.23
C SER A 162 32.48 22.03 6.26
N ILE A 163 31.32 21.88 5.61
CA ILE A 163 30.23 22.86 5.66
C ILE A 163 29.66 22.94 7.08
N VAL A 164 29.28 21.81 7.70
CA VAL A 164 28.59 21.86 9.00
C VAL A 164 29.52 22.14 10.19
N THR A 165 30.83 21.97 10.05
CA THR A 165 31.82 22.42 11.04
C THR A 165 32.12 23.91 10.97
N ASN A 166 31.92 24.56 9.81
CA ASN A 166 32.20 25.99 9.62
C ASN A 166 30.91 26.83 9.65
N SER A 167 30.76 27.66 10.69
CA SER A 167 29.64 28.58 10.88
C SER A 167 29.37 29.50 9.70
N ASP A 168 30.41 29.88 8.98
CA ASP A 168 30.38 31.01 8.05
C ASP A 168 29.77 30.58 6.71
N THR A 169 29.92 29.30 6.35
CA THR A 169 29.29 28.66 5.19
C THR A 169 27.76 28.61 5.28
N LYS A 170 27.16 28.90 6.44
CA LYS A 170 25.72 28.79 6.68
C LYS A 170 24.88 29.71 5.81
N ALA A 171 25.44 30.84 5.36
CA ALA A 171 24.80 31.75 4.41
C ALA A 171 24.80 31.19 2.97
N GLU A 172 25.87 30.47 2.59
CA GLU A 172 26.07 29.90 1.25
C GLU A 172 25.35 28.56 1.07
N HIS A 173 25.26 27.77 2.15
CA HIS A 173 24.71 26.41 2.15
C HIS A 173 23.60 26.20 3.20
N PRO A 174 22.57 27.07 3.26
CA PRO A 174 21.54 27.05 4.31
C PRO A 174 20.73 25.74 4.33
N GLN A 175 20.53 25.10 3.17
CA GLN A 175 19.81 23.81 3.08
C GLN A 175 20.61 22.66 3.70
N ILE A 176 21.93 22.59 3.50
CA ILE A 176 22.78 21.55 4.09
C ILE A 176 22.81 21.70 5.61
N HIS A 177 22.98 22.93 6.10
CA HIS A 177 22.84 23.25 7.52
C HIS A 177 21.45 22.91 8.06
N HIS A 178 20.36 23.16 7.32
CA HIS A 178 19.00 22.83 7.74
C HIS A 178 18.81 21.31 7.90
N PHE A 179 19.13 20.51 6.89
CA PHE A 179 18.98 19.06 6.94
C PHE A 179 19.90 18.42 7.99
N PHE A 180 21.14 18.90 8.16
CA PHE A 180 22.04 18.44 9.21
C PHE A 180 21.46 18.70 10.61
N ASN A 181 20.96 19.91 10.88
CA ASN A 181 20.39 20.24 12.18
C ASN A 181 19.10 19.44 12.48
N GLN A 182 18.24 19.20 11.48
CA GLN A 182 17.10 18.28 11.63
C GLN A 182 17.55 16.85 11.98
N THR A 183 18.51 16.33 11.22
CA THR A 183 19.05 14.97 11.36
C THR A 183 19.72 14.77 12.72
N LYS A 184 20.55 15.72 13.15
CA LYS A 184 21.20 15.72 14.48
C LYS A 184 20.17 15.83 15.61
N ALA A 185 19.12 16.66 15.45
CA ALA A 185 18.04 16.78 16.42
C ALA A 185 17.18 15.50 16.54
N GLU A 186 17.02 14.70 15.47
CA GLU A 186 16.39 13.38 15.57
C GLU A 186 17.25 12.41 16.40
N LEU A 187 18.55 12.32 16.11
CA LEU A 187 19.46 11.44 16.85
C LEU A 187 19.55 11.84 18.33
N ILE A 188 19.59 13.14 18.65
CA ILE A 188 19.54 13.63 20.04
C ILE A 188 18.25 13.14 20.73
N LYS A 189 17.08 13.29 20.09
CA LYS A 189 15.79 12.80 20.63
C LYS A 189 15.72 11.27 20.78
N ARG A 190 16.51 10.50 20.03
CA ARG A 190 16.67 9.04 20.22
C ARG A 190 17.61 8.74 21.39
N ARG A 191 18.68 9.52 21.60
CA ARG A 191 19.58 9.37 22.75
C ARG A 191 18.90 9.77 24.07
N GLU A 192 18.14 10.86 24.08
CA GLU A 192 17.32 11.32 25.23
C GLU A 192 16.24 10.32 25.66
N LYS A 193 15.88 9.37 24.77
CA LYS A 193 14.95 8.28 25.03
C LYS A 193 15.65 6.93 25.28
N GLU A 194 16.97 6.96 25.46
CA GLU A 194 17.83 5.78 25.67
C GLU A 194 17.78 4.75 24.52
N THR A 195 17.24 5.13 23.35
CA THR A 195 17.14 4.29 22.16
C THR A 195 18.50 4.00 21.53
N ILE A 196 19.45 4.93 21.67
CA ILE A 196 20.82 4.85 21.15
C ILE A 196 21.82 5.44 22.16
N THR A 197 23.04 4.91 22.18
CA THR A 197 24.08 5.24 23.18
C THR A 197 25.30 5.91 22.54
N LEU A 198 25.08 6.86 21.61
CA LEU A 198 26.14 7.53 20.85
C LEU A 198 26.64 8.81 21.53
N SER A 199 27.96 9.03 21.52
CA SER A 199 28.60 10.29 21.91
C SER A 199 28.28 11.44 20.94
N ASP A 200 28.52 12.69 21.35
CA ASP A 200 28.24 13.85 20.48
C ASP A 200 29.03 13.86 19.17
N SER A 201 30.23 13.24 19.17
CA SER A 201 31.03 13.04 17.95
C SER A 201 30.36 12.03 17.01
N GLU A 202 29.93 10.88 17.53
CA GLU A 202 29.24 9.85 16.75
C GLU A 202 27.87 10.34 16.23
N LEU A 203 27.12 11.11 17.04
CA LEU A 203 25.89 11.76 16.59
C LEU A 203 26.14 12.74 15.44
N MET A 204 27.24 13.50 15.51
CA MET A 204 27.61 14.46 14.47
C MET A 204 28.05 13.75 13.18
N GLU A 205 28.92 12.74 13.29
CA GLU A 205 29.37 11.93 12.16
C GLU A 205 28.18 11.23 11.46
N LEU A 206 27.30 10.58 12.23
CA LEU A 206 26.15 9.86 11.70
C LEU A 206 25.14 10.82 11.02
N ALA A 207 25.00 12.05 11.54
CA ALA A 207 24.18 13.07 10.90
C ALA A 207 24.79 13.63 9.60
N VAL A 208 26.10 13.89 9.57
CA VAL A 208 26.83 14.27 8.34
C VAL A 208 26.67 13.18 7.27
N ARG A 209 26.97 11.93 7.65
CA ARG A 209 26.91 10.73 6.81
C ARG A 209 25.51 10.53 6.20
N ARG A 210 24.45 10.73 6.99
CA ARG A 210 23.05 10.65 6.52
C ARG A 210 22.65 11.74 5.53
N VAL A 211 23.20 12.95 5.65
CA VAL A 211 22.97 14.06 4.69
C VAL A 211 23.81 13.88 3.43
N ALA A 212 25.08 13.49 3.55
CA ALA A 212 25.96 13.16 2.44
C ALA A 212 25.37 12.04 1.56
N ASP A 213 24.90 10.95 2.17
CA ASP A 213 24.24 9.85 1.48
C ASP A 213 22.96 10.30 0.74
N ALA A 214 22.20 11.24 1.30
CA ALA A 214 21.00 11.78 0.66
C ALA A 214 21.33 12.59 -0.61
N LEU A 215 22.32 13.49 -0.51
CA LEU A 215 22.72 14.38 -1.60
C LEU A 215 23.40 13.61 -2.74
N LEU A 216 24.25 12.63 -2.41
CA LEU A 216 24.86 11.73 -3.40
C LEU A 216 23.80 10.90 -4.12
N LYS A 217 22.86 10.29 -3.38
CA LYS A 217 21.75 9.52 -3.95
C LYS A 217 20.88 10.36 -4.87
N GLN A 218 20.56 11.60 -4.48
CA GLN A 218 19.75 12.51 -5.30
C GLN A 218 20.41 12.86 -6.64
N GLU A 219 21.71 13.17 -6.66
CA GLU A 219 22.41 13.51 -7.92
C GLU A 219 22.62 12.27 -8.80
N MET A 220 22.94 11.12 -8.20
CA MET A 220 23.04 9.85 -8.92
C MET A 220 21.71 9.42 -9.53
N ASP A 221 20.60 9.51 -8.79
CA ASP A 221 19.26 9.17 -9.28
C ASP A 221 18.88 10.07 -10.47
N LYS A 222 19.16 11.37 -10.38
CA LYS A 222 18.94 12.35 -11.46
C LYS A 222 19.78 12.04 -12.71
N GLN A 223 21.06 11.71 -12.57
CA GLN A 223 21.94 11.37 -13.69
C GLN A 223 21.51 10.05 -14.35
N LEU A 224 21.31 8.99 -13.56
CA LEU A 224 20.93 7.67 -14.07
C LEU A 224 19.52 7.67 -14.67
N PHE A 225 18.59 8.48 -14.13
CA PHE A 225 17.26 8.67 -14.71
C PHE A 225 17.37 9.25 -16.12
N ALA A 226 18.17 10.31 -16.31
CA ALA A 226 18.30 10.96 -17.61
C ALA A 226 18.87 10.03 -18.69
N ILE A 227 19.90 9.24 -18.35
CA ILE A 227 20.46 8.21 -19.25
C ILE A 227 19.40 7.16 -19.59
N THR A 228 18.76 6.58 -18.57
CA THR A 228 17.82 5.47 -18.72
C THR A 228 16.56 5.88 -19.50
N GLU A 229 16.00 7.07 -19.19
CA GLU A 229 14.81 7.57 -19.88
C GLU A 229 15.13 7.94 -21.34
N HIS A 230 16.24 8.64 -21.60
CA HIS A 230 16.65 8.98 -22.97
C HIS A 230 16.87 7.72 -23.83
N LYS A 231 17.50 6.68 -23.27
CA LYS A 231 17.75 5.42 -23.97
C LYS A 231 16.47 4.66 -24.31
N ILE A 232 15.50 4.64 -23.38
CA ILE A 232 14.19 4.02 -23.62
C ILE A 232 13.40 4.82 -24.68
N GLU A 233 13.35 6.15 -24.57
CA GLU A 233 12.66 7.01 -25.55
C GLU A 233 13.28 6.86 -26.96
N SER A 234 14.62 6.86 -27.08
CA SER A 234 15.33 6.62 -28.35
C SER A 234 15.05 5.24 -28.99
N LEU A 235 14.87 4.20 -28.18
CA LEU A 235 14.55 2.85 -28.68
C LEU A 235 13.06 2.68 -29.05
N ILE A 236 12.17 3.48 -28.45
CA ILE A 236 10.78 3.63 -28.90
C ILE A 236 10.73 4.41 -30.22
N ASP A 237 11.38 5.56 -30.31
CA ASP A 237 11.40 6.42 -31.50
C ASP A 237 11.99 5.73 -32.73
N THR A 238 12.93 4.80 -32.53
CA THR A 238 13.52 3.95 -33.60
C THR A 238 12.76 2.64 -33.86
N GLY A 239 11.57 2.46 -33.26
CA GLY A 239 10.69 1.32 -33.50
C GLY A 239 11.20 -0.02 -32.98
N LYS A 240 12.20 -0.03 -32.07
CA LYS A 240 12.79 -1.23 -31.49
C LYS A 240 12.04 -1.72 -30.24
N LEU A 241 11.17 -0.88 -29.68
CA LEU A 241 10.30 -1.20 -28.54
C LEU A 241 8.87 -0.76 -28.85
N GLU A 242 7.89 -1.57 -28.47
CA GLU A 242 6.48 -1.15 -28.43
C GLU A 242 6.26 -0.30 -27.18
N SER A 243 5.81 0.95 -27.35
CA SER A 243 5.50 1.84 -26.22
C SER A 243 4.15 1.48 -25.60
N LEU A 244 3.97 1.75 -24.30
CA LEU A 244 2.63 1.79 -23.71
C LEU A 244 1.81 2.94 -24.32
N PRO A 245 0.47 2.86 -24.34
CA PRO A 245 -0.38 4.01 -24.67
C PRO A 245 -0.16 5.18 -23.68
N LEU A 246 0.63 6.17 -24.11
CA LEU A 246 0.92 7.37 -23.31
C LEU A 246 -0.07 8.50 -23.63
N VAL A 247 -0.72 8.99 -22.58
CA VAL A 247 -1.81 9.97 -22.57
C VAL A 247 -1.35 11.32 -22.02
N SER A 248 -2.19 12.37 -22.12
CA SER A 248 -1.83 13.71 -21.63
C SER A 248 -1.66 13.73 -20.11
N ALA A 249 -0.56 14.33 -19.64
CA ALA A 249 -0.37 14.65 -18.23
C ALA A 249 -1.20 15.87 -17.76
N ILE A 250 -1.95 16.52 -18.64
CA ILE A 250 -2.74 17.73 -18.33
C ILE A 250 -4.24 17.53 -18.61
N ALA A 251 -4.61 16.93 -19.73
CA ALA A 251 -5.99 16.86 -20.23
C ALA A 251 -6.81 15.71 -19.62
N ALA A 252 -6.86 15.62 -18.28
CA ALA A 252 -7.68 14.62 -17.59
C ALA A 252 -9.16 15.01 -17.58
N ASN A 253 -9.83 14.75 -18.71
CA ASN A 253 -11.29 14.86 -18.87
C ASN A 253 -12.02 14.10 -17.75
N THR A 254 -13.18 14.62 -17.34
CA THR A 254 -13.94 14.14 -16.18
C THR A 254 -14.44 12.71 -16.35
N PHE A 255 -14.04 11.81 -15.45
CA PHE A 255 -14.74 10.53 -15.27
C PHE A 255 -15.78 10.68 -14.17
N ILE A 256 -17.05 10.55 -14.53
CA ILE A 256 -18.15 10.26 -13.61
C ILE A 256 -18.32 8.74 -13.60
N GLY A 257 -18.67 8.17 -12.44
CA GLY A 257 -18.59 6.73 -12.19
C GLY A 257 -19.33 5.82 -13.16
N ALA A 258 -18.56 5.19 -14.05
CA ALA A 258 -18.99 4.26 -15.10
C ALA A 258 -20.02 4.85 -16.08
N PRO A 259 -19.57 5.44 -17.21
CA PRO A 259 -20.47 5.84 -18.28
C PRO A 259 -21.08 4.61 -18.98
N GLU A 260 -22.38 4.68 -19.26
CA GLU A 260 -22.96 4.05 -20.46
C GLU A 260 -22.15 4.49 -21.69
N PRO A 261 -21.96 3.63 -22.72
CA PRO A 261 -20.91 3.76 -23.75
C PRO A 261 -20.69 5.21 -24.22
N LEU A 262 -19.63 5.84 -23.70
CA LEU A 262 -19.40 7.26 -23.87
C LEU A 262 -18.77 7.53 -25.23
N THR A 263 -19.13 8.66 -25.85
CA THR A 263 -18.50 9.15 -27.08
C THR A 263 -17.04 9.57 -26.90
N SER A 264 -16.58 9.76 -25.65
CA SER A 264 -15.18 9.99 -25.30
C SER A 264 -14.88 9.60 -23.85
N TYR A 265 -13.80 8.87 -23.60
CA TYR A 265 -13.35 8.47 -22.26
C TYR A 265 -12.33 9.48 -21.66
N PRO A 266 -12.11 9.49 -20.33
CA PRO A 266 -11.03 10.27 -19.72
C PRO A 266 -9.68 9.88 -20.33
N GLU A 267 -8.85 10.85 -20.70
CA GLU A 267 -7.52 10.53 -21.24
C GLU A 267 -6.67 9.79 -20.19
N ARG A 268 -6.70 10.25 -18.93
CA ARG A 268 -5.82 9.75 -17.86
C ARG A 268 -6.56 9.36 -16.58
N PHE A 269 -6.38 8.12 -16.15
CA PHE A 269 -6.94 7.54 -14.92
C PHE A 269 -5.92 6.64 -14.21
N THR A 270 -6.19 6.30 -12.94
CA THR A 270 -5.44 5.30 -12.18
C THR A 270 -6.38 4.33 -11.47
N VAL A 271 -6.08 3.04 -11.61
CA VAL A 271 -6.78 1.94 -10.96
C VAL A 271 -5.99 1.47 -9.75
N LEU A 272 -6.67 1.29 -8.62
CA LEU A 272 -6.09 0.97 -7.33
C LEU A 272 -6.83 -0.20 -6.69
N MET A 273 -6.20 -1.39 -6.69
CA MET A 273 -6.73 -2.60 -6.08
C MET A 273 -6.19 -2.75 -4.65
N ALA A 274 -7.05 -2.47 -3.66
CA ALA A 274 -6.74 -2.52 -2.23
C ALA A 274 -7.36 -3.75 -1.55
N GLY A 275 -6.90 -4.08 -0.34
CA GLY A 275 -7.43 -5.17 0.49
C GLY A 275 -6.36 -6.09 1.05
N GLY A 276 -6.67 -6.80 2.13
CA GLY A 276 -5.70 -7.67 2.81
C GLY A 276 -5.17 -8.86 1.98
N PRO A 277 -4.15 -9.58 2.48
CA PRO A 277 -3.77 -10.87 1.90
C PRO A 277 -4.95 -11.84 1.88
N GLY A 278 -5.06 -12.66 0.83
CA GLY A 278 -6.15 -13.63 0.68
C GLY A 278 -7.54 -13.05 0.35
N SER A 279 -7.72 -11.73 0.23
CA SER A 279 -9.02 -11.06 0.06
C SER A 279 -9.69 -11.19 -1.32
N GLY A 280 -9.15 -12.02 -2.21
CA GLY A 280 -9.69 -12.20 -3.56
C GLY A 280 -9.26 -11.16 -4.59
N LYS A 281 -8.36 -10.21 -4.26
CA LYS A 281 -7.87 -9.16 -5.19
C LYS A 281 -7.70 -9.62 -6.63
N SER A 282 -7.03 -10.75 -6.88
CA SER A 282 -6.83 -11.28 -8.24
C SER A 282 -8.13 -11.58 -9.00
N ILE A 283 -9.18 -12.04 -8.33
CA ILE A 283 -10.52 -12.27 -8.92
C ILE A 283 -11.20 -10.93 -9.21
N SER A 284 -11.07 -9.95 -8.32
CA SER A 284 -11.51 -8.58 -8.60
C SER A 284 -10.73 -7.96 -9.76
N THR A 285 -9.42 -8.22 -9.90
CA THR A 285 -8.57 -7.78 -11.01
C THR A 285 -8.99 -8.44 -12.33
N GLU A 286 -9.32 -9.74 -12.34
CA GLU A 286 -9.85 -10.46 -13.51
C GLU A 286 -11.20 -9.89 -13.97
N SER A 287 -12.15 -9.72 -13.05
CA SER A 287 -13.46 -9.11 -13.33
C SER A 287 -13.33 -7.67 -13.81
N PHE A 288 -12.49 -6.89 -13.11
CA PHE A 288 -12.21 -5.51 -13.45
C PHE A 288 -11.53 -5.38 -14.82
N ALA A 289 -10.63 -6.29 -15.22
CA ALA A 289 -10.01 -6.23 -16.54
C ALA A 289 -11.03 -6.35 -17.70
N LEU A 290 -12.08 -7.15 -17.50
CA LEU A 290 -13.19 -7.25 -18.46
C LEU A 290 -14.03 -5.98 -18.48
N GLN A 291 -14.32 -5.39 -17.32
CA GLN A 291 -15.06 -4.12 -17.21
C GLN A 291 -14.26 -2.94 -17.79
N LEU A 292 -12.97 -2.83 -17.45
CA LEU A 292 -12.03 -1.85 -17.96
C LEU A 292 -12.00 -1.88 -19.49
N LYS A 293 -11.82 -3.05 -20.10
CA LYS A 293 -11.75 -3.17 -21.56
C LYS A 293 -13.09 -2.86 -22.23
N LYS A 294 -14.22 -3.26 -21.64
CA LYS A 294 -15.57 -2.90 -22.12
C LYS A 294 -15.85 -1.40 -22.03
N GLN A 295 -15.29 -0.72 -21.03
CA GLN A 295 -15.47 0.71 -20.80
C GLN A 295 -14.42 1.53 -21.56
N THR A 296 -13.17 1.56 -21.08
CA THR A 296 -12.12 2.46 -21.56
C THR A 296 -11.43 2.01 -22.84
N GLY A 297 -11.75 0.81 -23.36
CA GLY A 297 -11.07 0.17 -24.49
C GLY A 297 -9.74 -0.50 -24.13
N TYR A 298 -9.03 0.01 -23.12
CA TYR A 298 -7.73 -0.51 -22.69
C TYR A 298 -7.82 -1.91 -22.07
N ALA A 299 -6.96 -2.81 -22.52
CA ALA A 299 -6.66 -4.06 -21.84
C ALA A 299 -5.71 -3.83 -20.64
N LEU A 300 -5.68 -4.75 -19.68
CA LEU A 300 -4.88 -4.60 -18.45
C LEU A 300 -3.37 -4.53 -18.72
N ASP A 301 -2.87 -5.19 -19.78
CA ASP A 301 -1.48 -5.16 -20.24
C ASP A 301 -1.11 -3.88 -21.03
N GLU A 302 -2.08 -3.02 -21.31
CA GLU A 302 -1.88 -1.68 -21.88
C GLU A 302 -1.79 -0.59 -20.79
N LEU A 303 -1.89 -0.97 -19.52
CA LEU A 303 -1.65 -0.11 -18.36
C LEU A 303 -0.26 -0.36 -17.76
N ALA A 304 0.30 0.66 -17.12
CA ALA A 304 1.48 0.53 -16.29
C ALA A 304 1.19 -0.36 -15.07
N LEU A 305 1.63 -1.62 -15.12
CA LEU A 305 1.44 -2.62 -14.07
C LEU A 305 2.42 -2.43 -12.91
N LEU A 306 1.97 -1.75 -11.85
CA LEU A 306 2.78 -1.44 -10.68
C LEU A 306 2.45 -2.36 -9.49
N THR A 307 3.22 -3.45 -9.34
CA THR A 307 3.20 -4.34 -8.17
C THR A 307 4.62 -4.67 -7.69
N VAL A 308 4.80 -4.89 -6.38
CA VAL A 308 6.11 -5.28 -5.80
C VAL A 308 6.53 -6.67 -6.28
N ASP A 309 5.57 -7.60 -6.45
CA ASP A 309 5.81 -8.96 -6.92
C ASP A 309 6.42 -9.01 -8.31
N ARG A 310 5.99 -8.09 -9.20
CA ARG A 310 6.58 -7.90 -10.52
C ARG A 310 7.97 -7.26 -10.47
N LYS A 311 8.34 -6.53 -9.40
CA LYS A 311 9.71 -6.05 -9.20
C LYS A 311 10.64 -7.12 -8.62
N ARG A 312 10.14 -8.01 -7.75
CA ARG A 312 10.95 -9.09 -7.12
C ARG A 312 11.63 -9.98 -8.17
N THR A 313 10.93 -10.27 -9.29
CA THR A 313 11.45 -11.12 -10.38
C THR A 313 12.66 -10.54 -11.12
N ILE A 314 12.94 -9.23 -11.00
CA ILE A 314 14.16 -8.61 -11.55
C ILE A 314 15.41 -9.18 -10.86
N TYR A 315 15.29 -9.60 -9.60
CA TYR A 315 16.42 -9.96 -8.72
C TYR A 315 16.49 -11.46 -8.39
N TYR A 316 15.69 -12.31 -9.05
CA TYR A 316 15.68 -13.76 -8.84
C TYR A 316 16.93 -14.47 -9.38
N ASP A 317 17.66 -13.85 -10.31
CA ASP A 317 18.88 -14.40 -10.91
C ASP A 317 20.17 -13.90 -10.22
N ASP A 318 20.06 -13.16 -9.11
CA ASP A 318 21.22 -12.75 -8.31
C ASP A 318 21.92 -13.97 -7.67
N GLU A 319 23.24 -14.06 -7.78
CA GLU A 319 24.00 -15.19 -7.19
C GLU A 319 23.75 -15.35 -5.68
N CYS A 320 23.57 -14.25 -4.95
CA CYS A 320 23.32 -14.29 -3.50
C CYS A 320 21.91 -14.76 -3.09
N VAL A 321 21.05 -15.14 -4.05
CA VAL A 321 19.77 -15.83 -3.75
C VAL A 321 19.63 -17.20 -4.43
N LYS A 322 20.47 -17.54 -5.42
CA LYS A 322 20.45 -18.85 -6.09
C LYS A 322 20.72 -20.03 -5.17
N GLY A 323 21.55 -19.85 -4.15
CA GLY A 323 21.88 -20.89 -3.15
C GLY A 323 20.78 -21.19 -2.12
N THR A 324 19.68 -20.43 -2.08
CA THR A 324 18.61 -20.61 -1.06
C THR A 324 17.39 -21.35 -1.61
N HIS A 325 16.55 -21.89 -0.72
CA HIS A 325 15.28 -22.50 -1.13
C HIS A 325 14.33 -21.45 -1.74
N LYS A 326 13.58 -21.86 -2.77
CA LYS A 326 12.62 -21.01 -3.52
C LYS A 326 11.72 -20.14 -2.63
N LYS A 327 11.23 -20.69 -1.50
CA LYS A 327 10.38 -19.99 -0.51
C LYS A 327 11.04 -18.80 0.21
N HIS A 328 12.34 -18.60 0.04
CA HIS A 328 13.13 -17.53 0.66
C HIS A 328 13.64 -16.48 -0.34
N ILE A 329 13.73 -16.82 -1.64
CA ILE A 329 14.10 -15.86 -2.71
C ILE A 329 13.14 -14.65 -2.67
N GLY A 330 11.85 -14.89 -2.48
CA GLY A 330 10.83 -13.85 -2.37
C GLY A 330 10.97 -12.94 -1.13
N THR A 331 11.71 -13.37 -0.10
CA THR A 331 12.07 -12.56 1.08
C THR A 331 13.35 -11.78 0.81
N LEU A 332 14.41 -12.46 0.33
CA LEU A 332 15.75 -11.88 0.12
C LEU A 332 15.76 -10.75 -0.92
N THR A 333 14.74 -10.69 -1.78
CA THR A 333 14.54 -9.66 -2.84
C THR A 333 13.51 -8.57 -2.49
N HIS A 334 12.80 -8.67 -1.35
CA HIS A 334 11.61 -7.87 -1.10
C HIS A 334 11.90 -6.36 -0.96
N ASP A 335 12.84 -5.98 -0.11
CA ASP A 335 13.09 -4.56 0.20
C ASP A 335 13.64 -3.78 -1.01
N GLU A 336 14.43 -4.44 -1.87
CA GLU A 336 14.92 -3.85 -3.11
C GLU A 336 13.81 -3.71 -4.17
N ALA A 337 12.93 -4.70 -4.24
CA ALA A 337 11.71 -4.63 -5.05
C ALA A 337 10.78 -3.49 -4.60
N VAL A 338 10.70 -3.20 -3.29
CA VAL A 338 9.96 -2.05 -2.74
C VAL A 338 10.62 -0.72 -3.12
N VAL A 339 11.95 -0.60 -3.08
CA VAL A 339 12.67 0.60 -3.59
C VAL A 339 12.35 0.84 -5.07
N THR A 340 12.44 -0.22 -5.89
CA THR A 340 12.14 -0.21 -7.34
C THR A 340 10.68 0.17 -7.64
N TYR A 341 9.76 -0.27 -6.79
CA TYR A 341 8.32 0.03 -6.89
C TYR A 341 8.03 1.50 -6.52
N ASN A 342 8.67 2.05 -5.49
CA ASN A 342 8.49 3.44 -5.08
C ASN A 342 9.01 4.43 -6.13
N MET A 343 10.18 4.17 -6.72
CA MET A 343 10.71 4.91 -7.87
C MET A 343 9.69 5.04 -9.00
N SER A 344 8.89 4.00 -9.25
CA SER A 344 7.90 4.01 -10.34
C SER A 344 6.84 5.10 -10.15
N GLY A 345 6.54 5.48 -8.89
CA GLY A 345 5.66 6.62 -8.57
C GLY A 345 6.37 7.97 -8.67
N GLU A 346 7.60 8.04 -8.17
CA GLU A 346 8.44 9.24 -8.24
C GLU A 346 8.72 9.67 -9.69
N PHE A 347 8.95 8.71 -10.58
CA PHE A 347 9.22 8.94 -12.01
C PHE A 347 7.95 9.28 -12.79
N LEU A 348 6.81 8.65 -12.48
CA LEU A 348 5.51 9.05 -13.00
C LEU A 348 5.19 10.50 -12.63
N LEU A 349 5.41 10.88 -11.36
CA LEU A 349 5.25 12.25 -10.87
C LEU A 349 6.21 13.23 -11.55
N LEU A 350 7.48 12.85 -11.75
CA LEU A 350 8.48 13.66 -12.43
C LEU A 350 8.10 13.94 -13.89
N ARG A 351 7.67 12.92 -14.64
CA ARG A 351 7.18 13.09 -16.03
C ARG A 351 5.96 14.00 -16.10
N MET A 352 5.00 13.87 -15.19
CA MET A 352 3.84 14.78 -15.11
C MET A 352 4.24 16.22 -14.77
N ASN A 353 5.27 16.43 -13.92
CA ASN A 353 5.80 17.77 -13.64
C ASN A 353 6.48 18.40 -14.87
N GLN A 354 7.14 17.59 -15.70
CA GLN A 354 7.72 17.99 -16.98
C GLN A 354 6.67 18.15 -18.11
N ASN A 355 5.40 17.83 -17.84
CA ASN A 355 4.32 17.72 -18.82
C ASN A 355 4.59 16.70 -19.96
N LYS A 356 5.50 15.73 -19.75
CA LYS A 356 5.67 14.58 -20.64
C LYS A 356 4.40 13.71 -20.62
N LYS A 357 4.11 13.02 -21.72
CA LYS A 357 3.04 11.99 -21.73
C LYS A 357 3.37 10.85 -20.76
N VAL A 358 2.32 10.28 -20.17
CA VAL A 358 2.37 9.25 -19.12
C VAL A 358 1.32 8.17 -19.37
N PRO A 359 1.49 6.94 -18.88
CA PRO A 359 0.53 5.85 -19.11
C PRO A 359 -0.67 5.95 -18.15
N ASN A 360 -1.75 5.25 -18.49
CA ASN A 360 -2.76 4.85 -17.51
C ASN A 360 -2.18 3.77 -16.58
N VAL A 361 -2.54 3.78 -15.30
CA VAL A 361 -1.83 3.00 -14.26
C VAL A 361 -2.75 1.98 -13.61
N PHE A 362 -2.27 0.74 -13.42
CA PHE A 362 -2.90 -0.25 -12.56
C PHE A 362 -1.97 -0.61 -11.39
N LYS A 363 -2.48 -0.54 -10.16
CA LYS A 363 -1.66 -0.69 -8.95
C LYS A 363 -2.35 -1.53 -7.89
N GLU A 364 -1.65 -2.54 -7.39
CA GLU A 364 -2.11 -3.35 -6.24
C GLU A 364 -1.43 -2.92 -4.93
N MET A 365 -2.15 -3.01 -3.81
CA MET A 365 -1.65 -2.76 -2.45
C MET A 365 -2.50 -3.43 -1.36
N CYS A 366 -1.98 -3.49 -0.14
CA CYS A 366 -2.74 -3.97 1.02
C CYS A 366 -3.74 -2.91 1.55
N ASN A 367 -3.28 -1.67 1.73
CA ASN A 367 -4.07 -0.54 2.21
C ASN A 367 -3.80 0.71 1.37
N ILE A 368 -4.72 1.67 1.38
CA ILE A 368 -4.67 2.92 0.61
C ILE A 368 -3.76 3.92 1.34
N TRP A 369 -2.88 4.61 0.60
CA TRP A 369 -1.91 5.57 1.15
C TRP A 369 -2.01 6.93 0.42
N PRO A 370 -2.16 8.06 1.14
CA PRO A 370 -2.38 9.38 0.53
C PRO A 370 -1.33 9.78 -0.52
N SER A 371 -0.06 9.54 -0.23
CA SER A 371 1.07 9.89 -1.12
C SER A 371 1.02 9.22 -2.50
N TRP A 372 0.22 8.17 -2.68
CA TRP A 372 -0.04 7.59 -3.98
C TRP A 372 -1.32 8.13 -4.64
N LEU A 373 -2.35 8.50 -3.87
CA LEU A 373 -3.53 9.18 -4.40
C LEU A 373 -3.18 10.56 -4.96
N ASP A 374 -2.30 11.30 -4.26
CA ASP A 374 -1.81 12.60 -4.70
C ASP A 374 -1.15 12.56 -6.09
N ILE A 375 -0.51 11.43 -6.45
CA ILE A 375 0.17 11.26 -7.74
C ILE A 375 -0.84 11.22 -8.89
N GLY A 376 -1.84 10.33 -8.84
CA GLY A 376 -2.81 10.20 -9.94
C GLY A 376 -3.83 11.35 -10.00
N LEU A 377 -4.18 11.97 -8.86
CA LEU A 377 -5.12 13.09 -8.79
C LEU A 377 -4.51 14.39 -9.32
N LYS A 378 -3.18 14.56 -9.23
CA LYS A 378 -2.46 15.71 -9.77
C LYS A 378 -2.81 15.90 -11.25
N LYS A 379 -3.13 17.14 -11.65
CA LYS A 379 -3.61 17.47 -13.02
C LYS A 379 -4.91 16.70 -13.34
N ASP A 380 -5.93 16.95 -12.52
CA ASP A 380 -7.35 16.64 -12.73
C ASP A 380 -7.72 15.16 -12.97
N GLY A 381 -6.82 14.22 -12.63
CA GLY A 381 -6.99 12.79 -12.87
C GLY A 381 -7.99 12.12 -11.93
N THR A 382 -8.41 10.91 -12.31
CA THR A 382 -9.38 10.11 -11.55
C THR A 382 -8.75 8.86 -10.91
N TYR A 383 -9.17 8.53 -9.69
CA TYR A 383 -8.94 7.21 -9.09
C TYR A 383 -10.17 6.31 -9.14
N LEU A 384 -9.94 5.07 -9.61
CA LEU A 384 -10.85 3.95 -9.46
C LEU A 384 -10.28 3.02 -8.38
N ILE A 385 -10.81 3.12 -7.17
CA ILE A 385 -10.39 2.29 -6.03
C ILE A 385 -11.34 1.10 -5.90
N THR A 386 -10.80 -0.11 -5.92
CA THR A 386 -11.55 -1.32 -5.56
C THR A 386 -10.97 -1.90 -4.27
N VAL A 387 -11.79 -1.95 -3.22
CA VAL A 387 -11.43 -2.53 -1.92
C VAL A 387 -11.96 -3.96 -1.87
N SER A 388 -11.07 -4.92 -2.12
CA SER A 388 -11.37 -6.35 -2.04
C SER A 388 -11.39 -6.83 -0.58
N THR A 389 -12.54 -7.30 -0.10
CA THR A 389 -12.69 -7.95 1.21
C THR A 389 -13.34 -9.34 1.08
N ARG A 390 -13.36 -10.10 2.19
CA ARG A 390 -14.04 -11.39 2.40
C ARG A 390 -14.11 -11.66 3.92
N LYS A 391 -14.59 -12.82 4.37
CA LYS A 391 -14.53 -13.18 5.79
C LYS A 391 -13.07 -13.37 6.29
N PRO A 392 -12.60 -12.64 7.33
CA PRO A 392 -11.19 -12.63 7.73
C PRO A 392 -10.62 -14.00 8.10
N GLU A 393 -11.39 -14.85 8.79
CA GLU A 393 -11.00 -16.19 9.22
C GLU A 393 -10.68 -17.11 8.03
N LYS A 394 -11.51 -17.05 6.98
CA LYS A 394 -11.29 -17.77 5.72
C LYS A 394 -10.19 -17.15 4.87
N ALA A 395 -9.94 -15.84 5.01
CA ALA A 395 -8.83 -15.17 4.33
C ALA A 395 -7.48 -15.71 4.82
N VAL A 396 -7.33 -15.87 6.13
CA VAL A 396 -6.12 -16.44 6.74
C VAL A 396 -5.99 -17.92 6.40
N GLU A 397 -7.06 -18.70 6.49
CA GLU A 397 -7.06 -20.12 6.09
C GLU A 397 -6.57 -20.30 4.64
N GLY A 398 -7.15 -19.55 3.70
CA GLY A 398 -6.76 -19.59 2.28
C GLY A 398 -5.34 -19.08 2.00
N VAL A 399 -4.77 -18.27 2.89
CA VAL A 399 -3.36 -17.85 2.85
C VAL A 399 -2.43 -18.96 3.33
N ILE A 400 -2.77 -19.62 4.44
CA ILE A 400 -1.99 -20.73 5.00
C ILE A 400 -1.99 -21.91 4.03
N LYS A 401 -3.17 -22.31 3.56
CA LYS A 401 -3.34 -23.38 2.56
C LYS A 401 -2.47 -23.11 1.33
N ARG A 402 -2.56 -21.90 0.75
CA ARG A 402 -1.77 -21.50 -0.43
C ARG A 402 -0.26 -21.59 -0.19
N GLY A 403 0.24 -21.08 0.93
CA GLY A 403 1.68 -21.10 1.22
C GLY A 403 2.22 -22.53 1.36
N ILE A 404 1.49 -23.39 2.08
CA ILE A 404 1.84 -24.81 2.24
C ILE A 404 1.79 -25.54 0.89
N GLU A 405 0.71 -25.40 0.12
CA GLU A 405 0.51 -26.08 -1.17
C GLU A 405 1.55 -25.68 -2.24
N ASN A 406 2.00 -24.42 -2.25
CA ASN A 406 2.97 -23.93 -3.23
C ASN A 406 4.44 -24.03 -2.76
N ASN A 407 4.66 -24.51 -1.53
CA ASN A 407 5.94 -24.43 -0.81
C ASN A 407 6.52 -22.99 -0.86
N ASP A 408 5.74 -22.03 -0.35
CA ASP A 408 6.01 -20.59 -0.35
C ASP A 408 5.69 -19.97 1.03
N PHE A 409 6.24 -18.80 1.34
CA PHE A 409 6.11 -18.15 2.65
C PHE A 409 4.64 -17.94 3.04
N VAL A 410 4.23 -18.57 4.15
CA VAL A 410 2.88 -18.40 4.70
C VAL A 410 2.77 -17.02 5.33
N THR A 411 1.92 -16.13 4.80
CA THR A 411 1.76 -14.81 5.41
C THR A 411 1.13 -14.93 6.82
N PRO A 412 1.74 -14.40 7.89
CA PRO A 412 1.28 -14.66 9.27
C PRO A 412 -0.16 -14.19 9.54
N PRO A 413 -0.97 -14.97 10.30
CA PRO A 413 -2.34 -14.62 10.68
C PRO A 413 -2.52 -13.19 11.20
N GLU A 414 -1.67 -12.73 12.12
CA GLU A 414 -1.74 -11.36 12.65
C GLU A 414 -1.54 -10.29 11.58
N TYR A 415 -0.63 -10.51 10.61
CA TYR A 415 -0.44 -9.56 9.51
C TYR A 415 -1.66 -9.51 8.59
N VAL A 416 -2.30 -10.66 8.33
CA VAL A 416 -3.54 -10.71 7.56
C VAL A 416 -4.66 -9.98 8.31
N LEU A 417 -4.95 -10.35 9.56
CA LEU A 417 -6.01 -9.72 10.37
C LEU A 417 -5.77 -8.22 10.58
N SER A 418 -4.52 -7.81 10.85
CA SER A 418 -4.10 -6.41 10.94
C SER A 418 -4.29 -5.66 9.62
N SER A 419 -4.02 -6.30 8.47
CA SER A 419 -4.30 -5.70 7.15
C SER A 419 -5.80 -5.44 6.94
N TYR A 420 -6.67 -6.39 7.27
CA TYR A 420 -8.13 -6.23 7.17
C TYR A 420 -8.62 -5.11 8.09
N ARG A 421 -8.18 -5.15 9.35
CA ARG A 421 -8.46 -4.13 10.36
C ARG A 421 -8.06 -2.74 9.87
N SER A 422 -6.82 -2.59 9.40
CA SER A 422 -6.25 -1.32 8.95
C SER A 422 -6.94 -0.75 7.71
N VAL A 423 -7.41 -1.59 6.77
CA VAL A 423 -8.20 -1.13 5.62
C VAL A 423 -9.56 -0.58 6.07
N SER A 424 -10.25 -1.29 6.98
CA SER A 424 -11.54 -0.88 7.53
C SER A 424 -11.44 0.36 8.43
N GLU A 425 -10.42 0.43 9.31
CA GLU A 425 -10.14 1.60 10.16
C GLU A 425 -9.84 2.87 9.35
N ARG A 426 -9.15 2.75 8.21
CA ARG A 426 -8.81 3.90 7.36
C ARG A 426 -9.90 4.30 6.37
N PHE A 427 -10.86 3.44 6.04
CA PHE A 427 -11.86 3.70 5.00
C PHE A 427 -12.59 5.05 5.18
N PRO A 428 -13.09 5.45 6.36
CA PRO A 428 -13.74 6.76 6.54
C PRO A 428 -12.78 7.93 6.32
N LEU A 429 -11.55 7.82 6.84
CA LEU A 429 -10.50 8.83 6.68
C LEU A 429 -10.11 9.01 5.21
N VAL A 430 -10.03 7.93 4.43
CA VAL A 430 -9.73 8.01 2.98
C VAL A 430 -10.81 8.76 2.21
N ILE A 431 -12.08 8.67 2.62
CA ILE A 431 -13.17 9.46 2.03
C ILE A 431 -12.99 10.94 2.39
N GLN A 432 -12.78 11.26 3.67
CA GLN A 432 -12.56 12.64 4.14
C GLN A 432 -11.31 13.29 3.51
N GLU A 433 -10.18 12.58 3.45
CA GLU A 433 -8.93 13.03 2.82
C GLU A 433 -9.09 13.34 1.31
N ASN A 434 -10.18 12.88 0.67
CA ASN A 434 -10.43 13.01 -0.76
C ASN A 434 -11.77 13.64 -1.12
N GLN A 435 -12.47 14.26 -0.16
CA GLN A 435 -13.67 15.05 -0.42
C GLN A 435 -13.43 16.11 -1.52
N SER A 436 -14.39 16.28 -2.42
CA SER A 436 -14.33 17.15 -3.59
C SER A 436 -13.23 16.80 -4.60
N LYS A 437 -12.76 15.54 -4.63
CA LYS A 437 -11.81 15.03 -5.62
C LYS A 437 -12.43 13.86 -6.39
N LYS A 438 -12.00 13.66 -7.65
CA LYS A 438 -12.41 12.56 -8.55
C LYS A 438 -11.90 11.19 -8.07
N VAL A 439 -12.37 10.72 -6.93
CA VAL A 439 -12.05 9.40 -6.35
C VAL A 439 -13.34 8.62 -6.19
N ILE A 440 -13.40 7.42 -6.77
CA ILE A 440 -14.53 6.51 -6.61
C ILE A 440 -14.04 5.24 -5.93
N ILE A 441 -14.73 4.82 -4.87
CA ILE A 441 -14.32 3.70 -4.00
C ILE A 441 -15.40 2.63 -3.95
N SER A 442 -15.16 1.51 -4.61
CA SER A 442 -16.05 0.34 -4.62
C SER A 442 -15.55 -0.71 -3.63
N VAL A 443 -16.35 -1.04 -2.61
CA VAL A 443 -16.06 -2.13 -1.66
C VAL A 443 -16.71 -3.41 -2.15
N ILE A 444 -15.90 -4.41 -2.52
CA ILE A 444 -16.36 -5.68 -3.09
C ILE A 444 -16.06 -6.83 -2.13
N ASN A 445 -17.09 -7.57 -1.75
CA ASN A 445 -16.95 -8.81 -0.98
C ASN A 445 -16.77 -10.00 -1.94
N ASN A 446 -15.58 -10.59 -1.96
CA ASN A 446 -15.21 -11.67 -2.89
C ASN A 446 -15.58 -13.08 -2.39
N GLU A 447 -16.29 -13.23 -1.26
CA GLU A 447 -16.52 -14.54 -0.64
C GLU A 447 -17.17 -15.55 -1.61
N LEU A 448 -18.31 -15.20 -2.21
CA LEU A 448 -19.01 -16.07 -3.17
C LEU A 448 -18.20 -16.30 -4.46
N ALA A 449 -17.48 -15.29 -4.94
CA ALA A 449 -16.65 -15.41 -6.14
C ALA A 449 -15.44 -16.34 -5.92
N ILE A 450 -14.86 -16.35 -4.71
CA ILE A 450 -13.82 -17.30 -4.29
C ILE A 450 -14.42 -18.71 -4.21
N GLU A 451 -15.55 -18.87 -3.53
CA GLU A 451 -16.20 -20.18 -3.37
C GLU A 451 -16.60 -20.80 -4.72
N LYS A 452 -17.23 -20.02 -5.62
CA LYS A 452 -17.55 -20.47 -6.98
C LYS A 452 -16.28 -20.88 -7.75
N LYS A 453 -15.22 -20.05 -7.76
CA LYS A 453 -13.96 -20.31 -8.52
C LYS A 453 -13.19 -21.55 -8.05
N PHE A 454 -13.25 -21.89 -6.76
CA PHE A 454 -12.56 -23.05 -6.18
C PHE A 454 -13.48 -24.25 -5.89
N SER A 455 -14.76 -24.18 -6.28
CA SER A 455 -15.66 -25.33 -6.31
C SER A 455 -15.28 -26.31 -7.43
N LYS A 456 -15.76 -27.55 -7.35
CA LYS A 456 -15.62 -28.55 -8.42
C LYS A 456 -16.74 -28.49 -9.47
N GLU A 457 -17.67 -27.53 -9.37
CA GLU A 457 -18.82 -27.42 -10.28
C GLU A 457 -18.56 -26.39 -11.41
N GLN A 458 -17.39 -26.46 -12.06
CA GLN A 458 -16.99 -25.50 -13.10
C GLN A 458 -17.80 -25.61 -14.40
N ASP A 459 -18.53 -26.71 -14.60
CA ASP A 459 -19.21 -27.05 -15.86
C ASP A 459 -20.71 -26.69 -15.90
N LYS A 460 -21.20 -25.81 -15.02
CA LYS A 460 -22.57 -25.28 -15.07
C LYS A 460 -22.56 -23.83 -15.53
N GLU A 461 -23.18 -23.58 -16.68
CA GLU A 461 -23.53 -22.25 -17.19
C GLU A 461 -24.67 -21.61 -16.37
N GLN A 462 -24.47 -21.45 -15.06
CA GLN A 462 -25.26 -20.51 -14.29
C GLN A 462 -24.84 -19.10 -14.69
N GLU A 463 -25.82 -18.22 -14.88
CA GLU A 463 -25.58 -16.81 -15.21
C GLU A 463 -24.59 -16.21 -14.21
N PHE A 464 -23.62 -15.45 -14.73
CA PHE A 464 -22.66 -14.75 -13.89
C PHE A 464 -23.40 -13.68 -13.08
N GLU A 465 -23.81 -14.03 -11.85
CA GLU A 465 -24.03 -13.06 -10.79
C GLU A 465 -22.75 -12.23 -10.64
N GLU A 466 -22.73 -11.06 -11.27
CA GLU A 466 -21.60 -10.14 -11.16
C GLU A 466 -21.37 -9.84 -9.69
N ASN A 467 -20.11 -9.89 -9.26
CA ASN A 467 -19.76 -9.73 -7.85
C ASN A 467 -19.81 -8.25 -7.45
N LYS A 468 -21.05 -7.73 -7.34
CA LYS A 468 -21.37 -6.31 -7.17
C LYS A 468 -20.72 -5.72 -5.91
N PRO A 469 -20.32 -4.45 -5.94
CA PRO A 469 -19.94 -3.71 -4.74
C PRO A 469 -21.07 -3.70 -3.69
N ALA A 470 -20.71 -3.89 -2.42
CA ALA A 470 -21.57 -3.65 -1.27
C ALA A 470 -21.81 -2.15 -1.03
N VAL A 471 -20.78 -1.36 -1.32
CA VAL A 471 -20.79 0.11 -1.29
C VAL A 471 -20.03 0.63 -2.49
N VAL A 472 -20.53 1.73 -3.07
CA VAL A 472 -19.75 2.62 -3.92
C VAL A 472 -19.72 3.98 -3.23
N VAL A 473 -18.55 4.62 -3.14
CA VAL A 473 -18.42 6.00 -2.68
C VAL A 473 -18.02 6.86 -3.86
N ASP A 474 -18.68 7.99 -4.05
CA ASP A 474 -18.16 9.10 -4.83
C ASP A 474 -17.66 10.19 -3.89
N CYS A 475 -16.35 10.44 -3.90
CA CYS A 475 -15.76 11.48 -3.09
C CYS A 475 -15.94 12.90 -3.68
N GLU A 476 -16.35 13.04 -4.95
CA GLU A 476 -16.57 14.34 -5.59
C GLU A 476 -17.88 14.98 -5.07
N THR A 477 -18.99 14.24 -5.06
CA THR A 477 -20.24 14.65 -4.37
C THR A 477 -20.25 14.38 -2.86
N ASN A 478 -19.24 13.66 -2.33
CA ASN A 478 -19.18 13.18 -0.94
C ASN A 478 -20.36 12.26 -0.57
N THR A 479 -20.75 11.37 -1.48
CA THR A 479 -21.89 10.45 -1.32
C THR A 479 -21.44 8.99 -1.18
N ILE A 480 -21.91 8.32 -0.13
CA ILE A 480 -21.70 6.89 0.15
C ILE A 480 -22.98 6.13 -0.23
N TYR A 481 -22.95 5.41 -1.35
CA TYR A 481 -24.07 4.60 -1.86
C TYR A 481 -24.00 3.19 -1.28
N ILE A 482 -24.90 2.86 -0.35
CA ILE A 482 -25.07 1.53 0.21
C ILE A 482 -25.95 0.69 -0.72
N VAL A 483 -25.35 -0.34 -1.33
CA VAL A 483 -26.00 -1.32 -2.20
C VAL A 483 -26.33 -2.61 -1.41
N ASN A 484 -25.51 -2.95 -0.41
CA ASN A 484 -25.79 -4.04 0.53
C ASN A 484 -25.37 -3.66 1.96
N LEU A 485 -26.35 -3.38 2.82
CA LEU A 485 -26.11 -2.93 4.20
C LEU A 485 -25.36 -3.97 5.04
N LEU A 486 -25.72 -5.25 4.96
CA LEU A 486 -25.11 -6.31 5.76
C LEU A 486 -23.62 -6.51 5.40
N GLN A 487 -23.29 -6.52 4.11
CA GLN A 487 -21.89 -6.60 3.67
C GLN A 487 -21.09 -5.33 4.02
N TYR A 488 -21.72 -4.15 4.05
CA TYR A 488 -21.07 -2.93 4.53
C TYR A 488 -20.83 -2.95 6.04
N VAL A 489 -21.81 -3.42 6.82
CA VAL A 489 -21.68 -3.66 8.27
C VAL A 489 -20.55 -4.64 8.55
N ASP A 490 -20.48 -5.78 7.85
CA ASP A 490 -19.37 -6.74 7.95
C ASP A 490 -18.01 -6.07 7.66
N PHE A 491 -17.92 -5.26 6.60
CA PHE A 491 -16.70 -4.54 6.25
C PHE A 491 -16.30 -3.50 7.31
N ILE A 492 -17.22 -2.70 7.83
CA ILE A 492 -16.96 -1.70 8.89
C ILE A 492 -16.66 -2.39 10.24
N ASN A 493 -17.24 -3.57 10.50
CA ASN A 493 -16.93 -4.39 11.67
C ASN A 493 -15.48 -4.90 11.67
N GLN A 494 -14.84 -5.06 10.51
CA GLN A 494 -13.42 -5.48 10.43
C GLN A 494 -12.47 -4.51 11.15
N SER A 495 -12.83 -3.23 11.30
CA SER A 495 -12.07 -2.26 12.10
C SER A 495 -11.93 -2.66 13.58
N GLN A 496 -12.82 -3.53 14.08
CA GLN A 496 -12.84 -4.03 15.44
C GLN A 496 -12.09 -5.36 15.60
N LEU A 497 -11.46 -5.88 14.53
CA LEU A 497 -10.69 -7.13 14.57
C LEU A 497 -9.60 -7.09 15.64
N ASN A 498 -9.57 -8.15 16.45
CA ASN A 498 -8.41 -8.47 17.27
C ASN A 498 -7.33 -9.07 16.34
N SER A 499 -6.30 -8.31 15.98
CA SER A 499 -5.17 -8.83 15.19
C SER A 499 -4.42 -9.96 15.89
N LYS A 500 -4.60 -10.08 17.22
CA LYS A 500 -4.02 -11.11 18.07
C LYS A 500 -4.97 -12.26 18.36
N ALA A 501 -6.10 -12.32 17.66
CA ALA A 501 -7.04 -13.42 17.75
C ALA A 501 -6.32 -14.73 17.48
N THR A 502 -6.39 -15.63 18.45
CA THR A 502 -5.83 -16.96 18.28
C THR A 502 -6.85 -17.82 17.54
N ASN A 503 -8.08 -17.91 18.05
CA ASN A 503 -9.18 -18.71 17.49
C ASN A 503 -10.34 -17.83 17.00
N LEU A 504 -11.37 -18.46 16.41
CA LEU A 504 -12.56 -17.77 15.89
C LEU A 504 -13.34 -17.01 16.98
N GLN A 505 -13.39 -17.55 18.21
CA GLN A 505 -14.05 -16.90 19.35
C GLN A 505 -13.32 -15.61 19.76
N GLU A 506 -12.02 -15.53 19.51
CA GLU A 506 -11.19 -14.36 19.83
C GLU A 506 -11.11 -13.31 18.71
N LEU A 507 -11.65 -13.61 17.51
CA LEU A 507 -11.58 -12.74 16.33
C LEU A 507 -12.05 -11.30 16.60
N TYR A 508 -13.04 -11.16 17.47
CA TYR A 508 -13.62 -9.90 17.93
C TYR A 508 -13.65 -9.83 19.47
N GLN A 509 -12.66 -10.42 20.15
CA GLN A 509 -12.62 -10.42 21.62
C GLN A 509 -12.63 -9.00 22.18
N ASN A 510 -13.56 -8.72 23.10
CA ASN A 510 -13.79 -7.41 23.71
C ASN A 510 -14.30 -6.30 22.77
N ALA A 511 -14.69 -6.63 21.52
CA ALA A 511 -15.34 -5.70 20.61
C ALA A 511 -16.88 -5.73 20.78
N ASP A 512 -17.52 -4.56 20.71
CA ASP A 512 -18.98 -4.46 20.62
C ASP A 512 -19.42 -4.53 19.15
N LEU A 513 -19.87 -5.72 18.76
CA LEU A 513 -20.50 -6.02 17.47
C LEU A 513 -22.03 -6.09 17.54
N SER A 514 -22.67 -5.53 18.58
CA SER A 514 -24.13 -5.38 18.58
C SER A 514 -24.60 -4.59 17.35
N ILE A 515 -25.82 -4.84 16.89
CA ILE A 515 -26.39 -4.16 15.72
C ILE A 515 -26.42 -2.64 15.94
N LEU A 516 -26.76 -2.21 17.17
CA LEU A 516 -26.70 -0.81 17.60
C LEU A 516 -25.32 -0.18 17.37
N SER A 517 -24.25 -0.78 17.91
CA SER A 517 -22.90 -0.24 17.73
C SER A 517 -22.37 -0.42 16.31
N SER A 518 -22.86 -1.40 15.56
CA SER A 518 -22.47 -1.64 14.17
C SER A 518 -23.07 -0.62 13.20
N ILE A 519 -24.39 -0.37 13.29
CA ILE A 519 -25.04 0.69 12.50
C ILE A 519 -24.56 2.07 12.93
N LYS A 520 -24.37 2.32 14.23
CA LYS A 520 -23.75 3.56 14.72
C LYS A 520 -22.37 3.79 14.11
N ARG A 521 -21.56 2.74 13.89
CA ARG A 521 -20.25 2.83 13.22
C ARG A 521 -20.35 2.99 11.69
N VAL A 522 -21.46 2.58 11.07
CA VAL A 522 -21.76 2.77 9.63
C VAL A 522 -22.19 4.21 9.32
N ILE A 523 -22.96 4.86 10.21
CA ILE A 523 -23.46 6.24 10.02
C ILE A 523 -22.68 7.31 10.81
N ASP A 524 -21.51 6.98 11.35
CA ASP A 524 -20.78 7.79 12.34
C ASP A 524 -20.34 9.16 11.79
N PRO A 525 -21.00 10.28 12.16
CA PRO A 525 -20.64 11.60 11.62
C PRO A 525 -19.27 12.07 12.11
N SER A 526 -18.73 11.50 13.21
CA SER A 526 -17.37 11.79 13.66
C SER A 526 -16.29 11.15 12.78
N LYS A 527 -16.66 10.19 11.91
CA LYS A 527 -15.75 9.48 10.99
C LYS A 527 -16.00 9.80 9.52
N PHE A 528 -17.25 10.06 9.15
CA PHE A 528 -17.63 10.36 7.76
C PHE A 528 -17.89 11.87 7.53
N GLY A 529 -17.92 12.69 8.59
CA GLY A 529 -18.13 14.13 8.47
C GLY A 529 -19.52 14.46 7.94
N SER A 530 -19.59 15.32 6.91
CA SER A 530 -20.82 15.72 6.23
C SER A 530 -21.21 14.82 5.05
N ALA A 531 -20.63 13.62 4.94
CA ALA A 531 -20.94 12.70 3.85
C ALA A 531 -22.42 12.28 3.83
N LYS A 532 -22.99 12.25 2.62
CA LYS A 532 -24.36 11.83 2.37
C LYS A 532 -24.41 10.30 2.27
N ILE A 533 -25.10 9.62 3.18
CA ILE A 533 -25.21 8.15 3.17
C ILE A 533 -26.51 7.77 2.47
N ALA A 534 -26.43 7.38 1.21
CA ALA A 534 -27.56 7.04 0.36
C ALA A 534 -27.82 5.53 0.35
N PHE A 535 -29.04 5.12 0.66
CA PHE A 535 -29.50 3.74 0.53
C PHE A 535 -30.12 3.56 -0.86
N VAL A 536 -29.65 2.56 -1.60
CA VAL A 536 -30.05 2.31 -2.99
C VAL A 536 -30.94 1.07 -3.09
N ARG A 537 -31.89 1.05 -4.03
CA ARG A 537 -32.78 -0.11 -4.27
C ARG A 537 -32.02 -1.44 -4.37
N PRO A 538 -32.58 -2.56 -3.87
CA PRO A 538 -31.90 -3.86 -3.87
C PRO A 538 -31.83 -4.51 -5.27
N ASP A 539 -32.68 -4.09 -6.21
CA ASP A 539 -32.81 -4.66 -7.55
C ASP A 539 -31.94 -3.98 -8.62
N VAL A 540 -31.04 -3.05 -8.24
CA VAL A 540 -30.19 -2.36 -9.21
C VAL A 540 -29.28 -3.32 -9.98
N THR A 541 -29.37 -3.26 -11.31
CA THR A 541 -28.54 -4.06 -12.23
C THR A 541 -27.12 -3.51 -12.35
N SER A 542 -26.95 -2.18 -12.29
CA SER A 542 -25.67 -1.47 -12.43
C SER A 542 -25.31 -0.65 -11.19
N THR A 543 -24.03 -0.64 -10.82
CA THR A 543 -23.46 0.21 -9.77
C THR A 543 -22.70 1.42 -10.31
N ALA A 544 -23.05 1.89 -11.51
CA ALA A 544 -22.63 3.21 -12.02
C ALA A 544 -23.24 4.34 -11.17
N ILE A 545 -22.52 5.42 -10.90
CA ILE A 545 -22.97 6.52 -10.02
C ILE A 545 -24.29 7.11 -10.52
N ASN A 546 -24.37 7.43 -11.81
CA ASN A 546 -25.59 7.94 -12.45
C ASN A 546 -26.79 6.98 -12.38
N ASN A 547 -26.58 5.68 -12.11
CA ASN A 547 -27.66 4.73 -11.85
C ASN A 547 -27.98 4.65 -10.34
N LEU A 548 -26.97 4.64 -9.48
CA LEU A 548 -27.15 4.64 -8.03
C LEU A 548 -27.91 5.90 -7.56
N GLU A 549 -27.59 7.07 -8.11
CA GLU A 549 -28.31 8.34 -7.85
C GLU A 549 -29.80 8.28 -8.22
N LYS A 550 -30.14 7.70 -9.37
CA LYS A 550 -31.54 7.54 -9.82
C LYS A 550 -32.33 6.52 -9.00
N ASN A 551 -31.66 5.72 -8.19
CA ASN A 551 -32.24 4.61 -7.42
C ASN A 551 -32.03 4.76 -5.91
N ILE A 552 -31.71 5.97 -5.41
CA ILE A 552 -31.71 6.28 -3.97
C ILE A 552 -33.16 6.22 -3.45
N VAL A 553 -33.38 5.45 -2.37
CA VAL A 553 -34.70 5.33 -1.70
C VAL A 553 -34.74 6.03 -0.34
N ALA A 554 -33.59 6.22 0.30
CA ALA A 554 -33.45 6.96 1.55
C ALA A 554 -32.04 7.53 1.70
N VAL A 555 -31.89 8.57 2.53
CA VAL A 555 -30.64 9.27 2.80
C VAL A 555 -30.48 9.49 4.29
N VAL A 556 -29.29 9.21 4.84
CA VAL A 556 -28.87 9.71 6.15
C VAL A 556 -27.84 10.80 5.96
N GLN A 557 -28.10 11.98 6.53
CA GLN A 557 -27.19 13.12 6.53
C GLN A 557 -27.36 13.90 7.84
N GLU A 558 -26.24 14.33 8.44
CA GLU A 558 -26.20 15.03 9.75
C GLU A 558 -26.98 14.31 10.89
N GLY A 559 -27.06 12.97 10.79
CA GLY A 559 -27.79 12.13 11.75
C GLY A 559 -29.31 12.09 11.56
N THR A 560 -29.87 12.75 10.56
CA THR A 560 -31.30 12.65 10.19
C THR A 560 -31.48 11.66 9.04
N LEU A 561 -32.54 10.85 9.08
CA LEU A 561 -32.97 9.98 7.98
C LEU A 561 -34.11 10.66 7.21
N ASP A 562 -33.98 10.70 5.89
CA ASP A 562 -34.99 11.15 4.94
C ASP A 562 -35.33 9.99 3.99
N VAL A 563 -36.62 9.74 3.73
CA VAL A 563 -37.10 8.60 2.94
C VAL A 563 -37.77 9.11 1.67
N LEU A 564 -37.08 8.90 0.55
CA LEU A 564 -37.46 9.42 -0.77
C LEU A 564 -38.43 8.48 -1.51
N ASP A 565 -38.39 7.18 -1.22
CA ASP A 565 -39.30 6.17 -1.76
C ASP A 565 -39.69 5.19 -0.63
N GLU A 566 -40.84 5.46 0.00
CA GLU A 566 -41.39 4.61 1.08
C GLU A 566 -41.56 3.14 0.68
N LYS A 567 -41.84 2.84 -0.59
CA LYS A 567 -42.14 1.47 -1.02
C LYS A 567 -40.84 0.67 -1.09
N HIS A 568 -39.88 1.14 -1.87
CA HIS A 568 -38.62 0.44 -2.04
C HIS A 568 -37.71 0.55 -0.80
N PHE A 569 -37.94 1.52 0.10
CA PHE A 569 -37.35 1.52 1.44
C PHE A 569 -37.92 0.42 2.34
N LYS A 570 -39.23 0.11 2.27
CA LYS A 570 -39.81 -1.06 2.95
C LYS A 570 -39.28 -2.36 2.36
N ASP A 571 -39.10 -2.44 1.05
CA ASP A 571 -38.46 -3.59 0.39
C ASP A 571 -37.00 -3.77 0.88
N LEU A 572 -36.22 -2.68 1.07
CA LEU A 572 -34.91 -2.75 1.73
C LEU A 572 -35.00 -3.20 3.19
N HIS A 573 -35.97 -2.69 3.96
CA HIS A 573 -36.14 -3.03 5.37
C HIS A 573 -36.36 -4.54 5.58
N LEU A 574 -37.00 -5.23 4.63
CA LEU A 574 -37.14 -6.70 4.64
C LEU A 574 -35.79 -7.45 4.47
N THR A 575 -34.76 -6.82 3.91
CA THR A 575 -33.44 -7.46 3.72
C THR A 575 -32.58 -7.48 4.98
N ALA A 576 -32.83 -6.58 5.95
CA ALA A 576 -32.08 -6.51 7.21
C ALA A 576 -32.90 -5.86 8.35
N PRO A 577 -34.03 -6.44 8.80
CA PRO A 577 -35.02 -5.71 9.62
C PRO A 577 -34.45 -5.07 10.89
N GLU A 578 -33.76 -5.86 11.72
CA GLU A 578 -33.14 -5.41 12.98
C GLU A 578 -32.13 -4.26 12.79
N HIS A 579 -31.54 -4.15 11.59
CA HIS A 579 -30.56 -3.12 11.26
C HIS A 579 -31.23 -1.79 10.87
N PHE A 580 -32.39 -1.84 10.22
CA PHE A 580 -33.18 -0.65 9.88
C PHE A 580 -33.98 -0.12 11.10
N GLU A 581 -34.52 -0.99 11.96
CA GLU A 581 -35.11 -0.57 13.25
C GLU A 581 -34.12 0.21 14.13
N VAL A 582 -32.85 -0.23 14.13
CA VAL A 582 -31.74 0.45 14.80
C VAL A 582 -31.35 1.76 14.09
N LEU A 583 -31.38 1.80 12.75
CA LEU A 583 -31.12 3.00 11.96
C LEU A 583 -32.13 4.10 12.30
N ASP A 584 -33.42 3.78 12.26
CA ASP A 584 -34.51 4.69 12.62
C ASP A 584 -34.38 5.17 14.07
N THR A 585 -34.05 4.27 15.00
CA THR A 585 -33.84 4.62 16.42
C THR A 585 -32.66 5.58 16.63
N LEU A 586 -31.61 5.47 15.81
CA LEU A 586 -30.44 6.36 15.87
C LEU A 586 -30.72 7.72 15.22
N THR A 587 -31.52 7.77 14.15
CA THR A 587 -31.78 8.98 13.35
C THR A 587 -33.03 9.76 13.75
N SER A 588 -33.95 9.16 14.52
CA SER A 588 -35.16 9.82 15.05
C SER A 588 -34.89 11.02 15.99
N LYS A 589 -33.65 11.22 16.42
CA LYS A 589 -33.26 12.30 17.34
C LYS A 589 -32.95 13.58 16.56
N LYS A 590 -33.98 14.40 16.35
CA LYS A 590 -33.83 15.77 15.83
C LYS A 590 -32.67 16.49 16.53
N PRO A 591 -31.76 17.16 15.78
CA PRO A 591 -30.78 18.05 16.38
C PRO A 591 -31.47 19.06 17.28
N SER A 592 -30.96 19.23 18.51
CA SER A 592 -31.39 20.30 19.40
C SER A 592 -31.07 21.65 18.76
N SER A 593 -32.08 22.34 18.25
CA SER A 593 -31.93 23.63 17.58
C SER A 593 -31.32 24.65 18.54
N PHE A 594 -30.10 25.10 18.25
CA PHE A 594 -29.58 26.31 18.86
C PHE A 594 -30.45 27.48 18.42
N CYS A 595 -31.30 27.98 19.33
CA CYS A 595 -31.99 29.24 19.12
C CYS A 595 -30.95 30.36 19.08
N THR A 596 -30.57 30.79 17.88
CA THR A 596 -29.97 32.11 17.67
C THR A 596 -31.00 33.14 18.10
N ILE A 597 -30.81 33.71 19.29
CA ILE A 597 -31.52 34.93 19.68
C ILE A 597 -30.95 36.06 18.81
N LEU A 598 -31.86 36.85 18.23
CA LEU A 598 -31.60 37.95 17.30
C LEU A 598 -30.71 39.05 17.90
#